data_AF-I4DIQ0-F1
#
_entry.id   AF-I4DIQ0-F1
#
_cell.length_a   1.000
_cell.length_b   1.000
_cell.length_c   1.000
_cell.angle_alpha   90.00
_cell.angle_beta   90.00
_cell.angle_gamma   90.00
#
_symmetry.space_group_name_H-M   'P 1'
#
loop_
_entity.id
_entity.type
_entity.pdbx_description
1 polymer ?
#
loop_
_entity_poly.entity_id
_entity_poly.type
_entity_poly.pdbx_seq_one_letter_code
_entity_poly.pdbx_strand_id
1 'polypeptide(L)'
;MVDAATIEKLEAGFSKLQASDSKSLLKKYLTREVFDALKNKKTSFGSTLLDCIQSGIENLDSGVGIYAPDAESYTVFADLFDPIIEDYHNGFKKTDKHPPKNWGDVETLGNLDPAGEFIVSTRVRCGRSMEGYPFNPCLTEAQYKEMEDKVSSTLSGLEGELKGTFYPLTGMSKETQQQLIDDHFLFKEGDRFLQAANACRFWPTGRGIYHNENKTFLVWCNEEDHLRIISMQMGGDLKQVYKRLVTAVNDIEKRIPFSHNDRLGFLTFCPTNLGTTVRASVHIKLPKLAADKAKLEEVASKYHLQVRGTRGEHTEAEGGVYDISNKRRMGLTEYDAVKEMYDGIAELIKIEKSL
;
A
#
# COMPACT_ATOMS: atom_id res chain seq x y z
N MET A 1 25.49 11.29 16.29
CA MET A 1 26.01 9.96 15.89
C MET A 1 25.07 8.89 16.42
N VAL A 2 25.00 7.74 15.75
CA VAL A 2 24.25 6.56 16.22
C VAL A 2 24.96 5.98 17.46
N ASP A 3 24.20 5.53 18.45
CA ASP A 3 24.76 4.98 19.70
C ASP A 3 25.34 3.56 19.48
N ALA A 4 26.26 3.16 20.35
CA ALA A 4 26.99 1.90 20.21
C ALA A 4 26.08 0.66 20.24
N ALA A 5 24.99 0.68 21.02
CA ALA A 5 24.07 -0.45 21.11
C ALA A 5 23.27 -0.61 19.81
N THR A 6 22.88 0.49 19.17
CA THR A 6 22.25 0.45 17.84
C THR A 6 23.22 -0.07 16.78
N ILE A 7 24.50 0.33 16.81
CA ILE A 7 25.53 -0.21 15.89
C ILE A 7 25.75 -1.71 16.10
N GLU A 8 25.80 -2.18 17.35
CA GLU A 8 25.93 -3.61 17.67
C GLU A 8 24.76 -4.43 17.09
N LYS A 9 23.52 -3.94 17.27
CA LYS A 9 22.33 -4.57 16.67
C LYS A 9 22.37 -4.57 15.14
N LEU A 10 22.86 -3.50 14.52
CA LEU A 10 23.03 -3.40 13.08
C LEU A 10 24.02 -4.45 12.55
N GLU A 11 25.18 -4.60 13.19
CA GLU A 11 26.19 -5.60 12.77
C GLU A 11 25.70 -7.04 12.96
N ALA A 12 25.02 -7.32 14.08
CA ALA A 12 24.40 -8.62 14.33
C ALA A 12 23.29 -8.92 13.31
N GLY A 13 22.43 -7.95 13.05
CA GLY A 13 21.34 -8.05 12.07
C GLY A 13 21.83 -8.22 10.64
N PHE A 14 22.88 -7.49 10.24
CA PHE A 14 23.54 -7.67 8.96
C PHE A 14 24.10 -9.10 8.83
N SER A 15 24.81 -9.59 9.86
CA SER A 15 25.37 -10.94 9.87
C SER A 15 24.28 -12.02 9.77
N LYS A 16 23.18 -11.87 10.52
CA LYS A 16 21.98 -12.74 10.46
C LYS A 16 21.40 -12.78 9.05
N LEU A 17 21.25 -11.62 8.41
CA LEU A 17 20.68 -11.50 7.07
C LEU A 17 21.58 -12.19 6.02
N GLN A 18 22.90 -11.97 6.07
CA GLN A 18 23.85 -12.57 5.14
C GLN A 18 23.90 -14.10 5.28
N ALA A 19 23.80 -14.63 6.50
CA ALA A 19 23.80 -16.07 6.77
C ALA A 19 22.47 -16.78 6.42
N SER A 20 21.40 -16.03 6.16
CA SER A 20 20.07 -16.60 5.87
C SER A 20 19.91 -17.02 4.40
N ASP A 21 18.84 -17.77 4.08
CA ASP A 21 18.41 -18.03 2.69
C ASP A 21 17.40 -17.01 2.14
N SER A 22 17.23 -15.86 2.83
CA SER A 22 16.27 -14.82 2.44
C SER A 22 16.42 -14.44 0.97
N LYS A 23 15.28 -14.14 0.33
CA LYS A 23 15.17 -13.62 -1.04
C LYS A 23 14.72 -12.16 -1.08
N SER A 24 14.72 -11.50 0.08
CA SER A 24 14.28 -10.11 0.21
C SER A 24 15.13 -9.15 -0.62
N LEU A 25 14.50 -8.07 -1.11
CA LEU A 25 15.23 -6.97 -1.73
C LEU A 25 16.22 -6.32 -0.75
N LEU A 26 15.88 -6.28 0.56
CA LEU A 26 16.80 -5.88 1.61
C LEU A 26 18.12 -6.68 1.54
N LYS A 27 18.06 -8.01 1.55
CA LYS A 27 19.27 -8.84 1.46
C LYS A 27 20.03 -8.63 0.16
N LYS A 28 19.30 -8.47 -0.95
CA LYS A 28 19.90 -8.27 -2.27
C LYS A 28 20.74 -6.98 -2.33
N TYR A 29 20.27 -5.90 -1.71
CA TYR A 29 20.86 -4.56 -1.88
C TYR A 29 21.61 -4.01 -0.66
N LEU A 30 21.45 -4.60 0.53
CA LEU A 30 22.27 -4.26 1.69
C LEU A 30 23.62 -5.00 1.61
N THR A 31 24.50 -4.55 0.71
CA THR A 31 25.89 -5.03 0.64
C THR A 31 26.70 -4.52 1.84
N ARG A 32 27.89 -5.08 2.05
CA ARG A 32 28.78 -4.59 3.10
C ARG A 32 29.15 -3.12 2.88
N GLU A 33 29.41 -2.70 1.63
CA GLU A 33 29.74 -1.31 1.33
C GLU A 33 28.57 -0.37 1.65
N VAL A 34 27.35 -0.73 1.24
CA VAL A 34 26.14 0.07 1.54
C VAL A 34 25.89 0.14 3.03
N PHE A 35 26.00 -1.00 3.73
CA PHE A 35 25.82 -1.06 5.18
C PHE A 35 26.82 -0.17 5.92
N ASP A 36 28.12 -0.28 5.61
CA ASP A 36 29.16 0.52 6.28
C ASP A 36 29.01 2.03 5.99
N ALA A 37 28.55 2.39 4.79
CA ALA A 37 28.28 3.78 4.42
C ALA A 37 27.06 4.40 5.16
N LEU A 38 26.08 3.58 5.54
CA LEU A 38 24.80 4.04 6.09
C LEU A 38 24.65 3.84 7.61
N LYS A 39 25.31 2.85 8.22
CA LYS A 39 25.06 2.45 9.62
C LYS A 39 25.25 3.54 10.68
N ASN A 40 26.06 4.56 10.37
CA ASN A 40 26.33 5.69 11.27
C ASN A 40 25.45 6.92 10.99
N LYS A 41 24.59 6.88 9.97
CA LYS A 41 23.70 7.98 9.60
C LYS A 41 22.43 8.00 10.46
N LYS A 42 21.85 9.18 10.60
CA LYS A 42 20.65 9.44 11.41
C LYS A 42 19.87 10.60 10.77
N THR A 43 18.55 10.49 10.74
CA THR A 43 17.64 11.57 10.26
C THR A 43 17.48 12.65 11.34
N SER A 44 16.84 13.77 10.99
CA SER A 44 16.46 14.84 11.93
C SER A 44 15.43 14.38 12.96
N PHE A 45 14.62 13.37 12.65
CA PHE A 45 13.71 12.70 13.59
C PHE A 45 14.42 11.69 14.49
N GLY A 46 15.69 11.44 14.21
CA GLY A 46 16.51 10.53 14.97
C GLY A 46 16.41 9.07 14.54
N SER A 47 15.80 8.80 13.40
CA SER A 47 15.70 7.48 12.79
C SER A 47 17.05 7.02 12.26
N THR A 48 17.33 5.74 12.42
CA THR A 48 18.58 5.10 12.03
C THR A 48 18.35 4.07 10.93
N LEU A 49 19.44 3.50 10.42
CA LEU A 49 19.34 2.38 9.49
C LEU A 49 18.59 1.20 10.12
N LEU A 50 18.71 0.99 11.43
CA LEU A 50 18.07 -0.13 12.13
C LEU A 50 16.55 -0.03 11.99
N ASP A 51 16.00 1.15 12.23
CA ASP A 51 14.56 1.43 12.12
C ASP A 51 14.04 1.16 10.70
N CYS A 52 14.91 1.32 9.68
CA CYS A 52 14.55 1.06 8.29
C CYS A 52 14.52 -0.44 7.94
N ILE A 53 15.42 -1.24 8.52
CA ILE A 53 15.67 -2.63 8.08
C ILE A 53 15.23 -3.70 9.09
N GLN A 54 14.84 -3.31 10.31
CA GLN A 54 14.49 -4.23 11.40
C GLN A 54 13.44 -5.26 10.99
N SER A 55 12.40 -4.83 10.26
CA SER A 55 11.34 -5.72 9.81
C SER A 55 11.86 -6.87 8.94
N GLY A 56 12.74 -6.60 7.97
CA GLY A 56 13.32 -7.62 7.11
C GLY A 56 14.37 -8.52 7.79
N ILE A 57 15.03 -8.02 8.83
CA ILE A 57 15.96 -8.81 9.65
C ILE A 57 15.20 -9.80 10.54
N GLU A 58 14.07 -9.39 11.12
CA GLU A 58 13.25 -10.27 11.96
C GLU A 58 12.39 -11.21 11.12
N ASN A 59 11.91 -10.75 9.98
CA ASN A 59 11.06 -11.53 9.07
C ASN A 59 11.82 -11.86 7.79
N LEU A 60 12.67 -12.89 7.83
CA LEU A 60 13.57 -13.26 6.72
C LEU A 60 12.83 -13.72 5.45
N ASP A 61 11.55 -14.03 5.55
CA ASP A 61 10.66 -14.36 4.44
C ASP A 61 10.01 -13.12 3.78
N SER A 62 10.39 -11.91 4.21
CA SER A 62 9.99 -10.66 3.55
C SER A 62 10.33 -10.65 2.06
N GLY A 63 9.41 -10.15 1.22
CA GLY A 63 9.72 -9.87 -0.18
C GLY A 63 10.59 -8.61 -0.34
N VAL A 64 10.33 -7.56 0.44
CA VAL A 64 11.10 -6.29 0.40
C VAL A 64 11.97 -6.14 1.65
N GLY A 65 11.36 -6.02 2.82
CA GLY A 65 12.06 -6.03 4.11
C GLY A 65 12.51 -4.68 4.65
N ILE A 66 12.13 -3.56 4.02
CA ILE A 66 12.42 -2.21 4.53
C ILE A 66 11.19 -1.31 4.57
N TYR A 67 11.23 -0.35 5.50
CA TYR A 67 10.25 0.72 5.63
C TYR A 67 10.97 2.04 5.94
N ALA A 68 10.37 3.18 5.62
CA ALA A 68 10.90 4.49 5.95
C ALA A 68 10.29 4.99 7.27
N PRO A 69 11.04 5.20 8.36
CA PRO A 69 10.50 5.74 9.61
C PRO A 69 9.99 7.19 9.51
N ASP A 70 10.61 7.96 8.62
CA ASP A 70 10.24 9.34 8.28
C ASP A 70 10.52 9.63 6.80
N ALA A 71 10.05 10.76 6.28
CA ALA A 71 10.27 11.15 4.89
C ALA A 71 11.76 11.35 4.52
N GLU A 72 12.56 11.84 5.47
CA GLU A 72 14.00 12.09 5.26
C GLU A 72 14.78 10.78 5.08
N SER A 73 14.28 9.66 5.60
CA SER A 73 14.87 8.34 5.46
C SER A 73 15.08 7.93 4.01
N TYR A 74 14.17 8.32 3.11
CA TYR A 74 14.33 8.10 1.66
C TYR A 74 15.53 8.85 1.06
N THR A 75 16.01 9.91 1.71
CA THR A 75 17.18 10.68 1.27
C THR A 75 18.45 10.26 2.02
N VAL A 76 18.38 10.15 3.35
CA VAL A 76 19.53 9.81 4.20
C VAL A 76 20.06 8.39 3.92
N PHE A 77 19.13 7.45 3.68
CA PHE A 77 19.43 6.05 3.37
C PHE A 77 19.19 5.71 1.89
N ALA A 78 19.27 6.71 1.01
CA ALA A 78 19.01 6.58 -0.43
C ALA A 78 19.82 5.46 -1.11
N ASP A 79 21.08 5.23 -0.68
CA ASP A 79 21.93 4.19 -1.26
C ASP A 79 21.39 2.76 -1.04
N LEU A 80 20.46 2.59 -0.09
CA LEU A 80 19.67 1.36 0.08
C LEU A 80 18.28 1.46 -0.55
N PHE A 81 17.57 2.57 -0.33
CA PHE A 81 16.19 2.73 -0.83
C PHE A 81 16.11 2.80 -2.36
N ASP A 82 16.98 3.59 -3.01
CA ASP A 82 16.95 3.79 -4.46
C ASP A 82 17.03 2.49 -5.26
N PRO A 83 18.01 1.58 -5.03
CA PRO A 83 18.08 0.34 -5.80
C PRO A 83 16.91 -0.62 -5.49
N ILE A 84 16.35 -0.59 -4.28
CA ILE A 84 15.16 -1.39 -3.92
C ILE A 84 13.91 -0.84 -4.61
N ILE A 85 13.76 0.48 -4.67
CA ILE A 85 12.68 1.17 -5.38
C ILE A 85 12.79 0.87 -6.88
N GLU A 86 13.99 0.96 -7.45
CA GLU A 86 14.23 0.67 -8.86
C GLU A 86 13.90 -0.78 -9.21
N ASP A 87 14.30 -1.75 -8.39
CA ASP A 87 13.98 -3.17 -8.59
C ASP A 87 12.46 -3.42 -8.48
N TYR A 88 11.85 -3.00 -7.37
CA TYR A 88 10.43 -3.28 -7.12
C TYR A 88 9.52 -2.63 -8.16
N HIS A 89 9.80 -1.37 -8.52
CA HIS A 89 9.01 -0.62 -9.51
C HIS A 89 9.53 -0.79 -10.94
N ASN A 90 10.36 -1.80 -11.19
CA ASN A 90 10.77 -2.26 -12.51
C ASN A 90 11.40 -1.16 -13.38
N GLY A 91 12.40 -0.48 -12.82
CA GLY A 91 13.26 0.46 -13.55
C GLY A 91 13.05 1.94 -13.20
N PHE A 92 12.46 2.29 -12.05
CA PHE A 92 12.38 3.68 -11.59
C PHE A 92 13.74 4.15 -11.05
N LYS A 93 14.57 4.74 -11.91
CA LYS A 93 15.97 5.07 -11.61
C LYS A 93 16.08 6.21 -10.61
N LYS A 94 17.28 6.38 -10.04
CA LYS A 94 17.64 7.53 -9.20
C LYS A 94 17.45 8.89 -9.89
N THR A 95 17.60 8.92 -11.22
CA THR A 95 17.44 10.13 -12.05
C THR A 95 16.01 10.39 -12.48
N ASP A 96 15.12 9.40 -12.36
CA ASP A 96 13.74 9.52 -12.78
C ASP A 96 12.94 10.33 -11.76
N LYS A 97 11.84 10.92 -12.22
CA LYS A 97 10.88 11.64 -11.37
C LYS A 97 9.48 11.13 -11.64
N HIS A 98 8.72 10.92 -10.58
CA HIS A 98 7.31 10.59 -10.67
C HIS A 98 6.57 11.75 -11.36
N PRO A 99 5.66 11.48 -12.32
CA PRO A 99 4.89 12.54 -12.95
C PRO A 99 3.98 13.25 -11.93
N PRO A 100 3.55 14.48 -12.21
CA PRO A 100 2.52 15.13 -11.40
C PRO A 100 1.23 14.30 -11.33
N LYS A 101 0.53 14.39 -10.19
CA LYS A 101 -0.79 13.75 -9.99
C LYS A 101 -1.71 14.03 -11.17
N ASN A 102 -2.24 13.00 -11.79
CA ASN A 102 -3.18 13.10 -12.90
C ASN A 102 -4.18 11.93 -12.89
N TRP A 103 -5.43 12.26 -12.56
CA TRP A 103 -6.55 11.31 -12.55
C TRP A 103 -7.09 10.98 -13.95
N GLY A 104 -6.63 11.69 -14.99
CA GLY A 104 -7.03 11.49 -16.38
C GLY A 104 -8.52 11.70 -16.64
N ASP A 105 -8.99 11.18 -17.77
CA ASP A 105 -10.39 11.20 -18.14
C ASP A 105 -11.09 9.93 -17.65
N VAL A 106 -11.81 10.03 -16.53
CA VAL A 106 -12.54 8.90 -15.94
C VAL A 106 -13.63 8.35 -16.86
N GLU A 107 -14.08 9.12 -17.85
CA GLU A 107 -15.17 8.74 -18.75
C GLU A 107 -14.74 7.73 -19.81
N THR A 108 -13.43 7.53 -20.01
CA THR A 108 -12.86 6.48 -20.90
C THR A 108 -12.88 5.09 -20.27
N LEU A 109 -13.09 5.01 -18.95
CA LEU A 109 -13.24 3.75 -18.22
C LEU A 109 -14.70 3.27 -18.31
N GLY A 110 -14.94 2.01 -18.00
CA GLY A 110 -16.30 1.46 -18.01
C GLY A 110 -16.43 0.19 -17.19
N ASN A 111 -17.58 -0.48 -17.34
CA ASN A 111 -17.79 -1.80 -16.76
C ASN A 111 -17.03 -2.85 -17.57
N LEU A 112 -16.03 -3.48 -16.93
CA LEU A 112 -15.17 -4.51 -17.52
C LEU A 112 -15.90 -5.83 -17.80
N ASP A 113 -17.02 -6.07 -17.11
CA ASP A 113 -17.81 -7.28 -17.24
C ASP A 113 -19.32 -6.98 -17.08
N PRO A 114 -19.96 -6.40 -18.12
CA PRO A 114 -21.38 -6.02 -18.05
C PRO A 114 -22.33 -7.20 -17.84
N ALA A 115 -21.93 -8.42 -18.22
CA ALA A 115 -22.72 -9.63 -18.03
C ALA A 115 -22.58 -10.22 -16.62
N GLY A 116 -21.56 -9.82 -15.86
CA GLY A 116 -21.29 -10.31 -14.50
C GLY A 116 -20.88 -11.78 -14.45
N GLU A 117 -20.22 -12.27 -15.50
CA GLU A 117 -19.83 -13.68 -15.66
C GLU A 117 -18.51 -14.02 -14.96
N PHE A 118 -17.61 -13.05 -14.84
CA PHE A 118 -16.22 -13.24 -14.39
C PHE A 118 -15.90 -12.41 -13.15
N ILE A 119 -16.20 -11.11 -13.16
CA ILE A 119 -15.79 -10.18 -12.11
C ILE A 119 -16.80 -10.22 -10.95
N VAL A 120 -16.29 -10.54 -9.77
CA VAL A 120 -17.04 -10.54 -8.52
C VAL A 120 -17.14 -9.13 -7.93
N SER A 121 -16.01 -8.43 -7.84
CA SER A 121 -15.94 -7.09 -7.28
C SER A 121 -14.75 -6.29 -7.82
N THR A 122 -14.86 -4.96 -7.76
CA THR A 122 -13.82 -4.02 -8.17
C THR A 122 -13.47 -3.11 -7.00
N ARG A 123 -12.18 -2.83 -6.83
CA ARG A 123 -11.65 -1.99 -5.75
C ARG A 123 -10.50 -1.14 -6.24
N VAL A 124 -10.49 0.14 -5.87
CA VAL A 124 -9.33 1.02 -6.06
C VAL A 124 -9.00 1.67 -4.72
N ARG A 125 -7.72 1.62 -4.33
CA ARG A 125 -7.21 2.29 -3.13
C ARG A 125 -6.06 3.23 -3.46
N CYS A 126 -5.83 4.22 -2.60
CA CYS A 126 -4.59 4.98 -2.54
C CYS A 126 -4.15 5.18 -1.07
N GLY A 127 -2.84 5.34 -0.84
CA GLY A 127 -2.25 5.70 0.44
C GLY A 127 -1.91 7.19 0.48
N ARG A 128 -2.03 7.82 1.65
CA ARG A 128 -1.63 9.21 1.88
C ARG A 128 -1.04 9.37 3.26
N SER A 129 0.02 10.16 3.36
CA SER A 129 0.65 10.54 4.63
C SER A 129 0.53 12.04 4.85
N MET A 130 -0.04 12.44 5.99
CA MET A 130 -0.22 13.84 6.36
C MET A 130 1.10 14.58 6.49
N GLU A 131 1.20 15.76 5.89
CA GLU A 131 2.35 16.65 6.05
C GLU A 131 2.50 17.08 7.52
N GLY A 132 3.75 17.20 7.99
CA GLY A 132 4.07 17.58 9.36
C GLY A 132 4.16 16.42 10.35
N TYR A 133 3.76 15.20 9.98
CA TYR A 133 3.92 14.01 10.80
C TYR A 133 4.92 13.03 10.16
N PRO A 134 5.80 12.39 10.95
CA PRO A 134 6.62 11.30 10.44
C PRO A 134 5.76 10.03 10.26
N PHE A 135 6.34 8.93 9.77
CA PHE A 135 5.60 7.67 9.69
C PHE A 135 5.54 6.97 11.05
N ASN A 136 4.80 5.85 11.10
CA ASN A 136 4.46 5.13 12.33
C ASN A 136 5.59 4.92 13.36
N PRO A 137 6.83 4.54 12.97
CA PRO A 137 7.90 4.26 13.95
C PRO A 137 8.36 5.48 14.74
N CYS A 138 8.02 6.68 14.27
CA CYS A 138 8.35 7.95 14.91
C CYS A 138 7.15 8.67 15.54
N LEU A 139 5.92 8.17 15.31
CA LEU A 139 4.71 8.78 15.89
C LEU A 139 4.65 8.59 17.41
N THR A 140 4.22 9.61 18.13
CA THR A 140 3.86 9.52 19.55
C THR A 140 2.39 9.13 19.70
N GLU A 141 1.99 8.65 20.88
CA GLU A 141 0.59 8.37 21.18
C GLU A 141 -0.30 9.62 20.99
N ALA A 142 0.20 10.80 21.37
CA ALA A 142 -0.52 12.06 21.19
C ALA A 142 -0.73 12.38 19.71
N GLN A 143 0.29 12.18 18.87
CA GLN A 143 0.16 12.39 17.42
C GLN A 143 -0.82 11.42 16.77
N TYR A 144 -0.88 10.16 17.21
CA TYR A 144 -1.90 9.22 16.75
C TYR A 144 -3.34 9.74 17.01
N LYS A 145 -3.59 10.30 18.19
CA LYS A 145 -4.90 10.91 18.55
C LYS A 145 -5.17 12.18 17.73
N GLU A 146 -4.18 13.06 17.61
CA GLU A 146 -4.29 14.29 16.84
C GLU A 146 -4.63 14.02 15.36
N MET A 147 -3.97 13.02 14.78
CA MET A 147 -4.22 12.56 13.41
C MET A 147 -5.61 11.95 13.26
N GLU A 148 -6.05 11.13 14.22
CA GLU A 148 -7.42 10.58 14.26
C GLU A 148 -8.47 11.69 14.32
N ASP A 149 -8.30 12.68 15.20
CA ASP A 149 -9.22 13.80 15.34
C ASP A 149 -9.31 14.62 14.04
N LYS A 150 -8.17 14.89 13.40
CA LYS A 150 -8.11 15.61 12.12
C LYS A 150 -8.78 14.84 10.99
N VAL A 151 -8.54 13.52 10.91
CA VAL A 151 -9.15 12.64 9.90
C VAL A 151 -10.64 12.52 10.12
N SER A 152 -11.09 12.16 11.33
CA SER A 152 -12.50 11.98 11.65
C SER A 152 -13.30 13.28 11.44
N SER A 153 -12.75 14.44 11.85
CA SER A 153 -13.36 15.76 11.61
C SER A 153 -13.42 16.13 10.13
N THR A 154 -12.40 15.76 9.36
CA THR A 154 -12.39 15.99 7.90
C THR A 154 -13.48 15.15 7.22
N LEU A 155 -13.55 13.86 7.57
CA LEU A 155 -14.43 12.89 6.94
C LEU A 155 -15.90 13.08 7.34
N SER A 156 -16.19 13.61 8.54
CA SER A 156 -17.56 13.91 8.97
C SER A 156 -18.23 15.00 8.14
N GLY A 157 -17.44 15.85 7.46
CA GLY A 157 -17.93 16.86 6.54
C GLY A 157 -18.03 16.40 5.08
N LEU A 158 -17.98 15.09 4.80
CA LEU A 158 -18.27 14.53 3.48
C LEU A 158 -19.79 14.40 3.26
N GLU A 159 -20.24 14.70 2.05
CA GLU A 159 -21.65 14.75 1.69
C GLU A 159 -22.01 13.77 0.56
N GLY A 160 -23.31 13.68 0.23
CA GLY A 160 -23.81 12.84 -0.86
C GLY A 160 -23.45 11.36 -0.68
N GLU A 161 -22.96 10.74 -1.76
CA GLU A 161 -22.54 9.32 -1.76
C GLU A 161 -21.39 9.04 -0.78
N LEU A 162 -20.59 10.05 -0.42
CA LEU A 162 -19.43 9.89 0.46
C LEU A 162 -19.77 10.03 1.94
N LYS A 163 -20.98 10.50 2.28
CA LYS A 163 -21.43 10.67 3.66
C LYS A 163 -21.43 9.34 4.42
N GLY A 164 -20.94 9.38 5.64
CA GLY A 164 -20.66 8.19 6.42
C GLY A 164 -20.28 8.50 7.86
N THR A 165 -19.76 7.47 8.53
CA THR A 165 -19.44 7.51 9.96
C THR A 165 -18.02 7.03 10.17
N PHE A 166 -17.30 7.72 11.07
CA PHE A 166 -16.00 7.28 11.56
C PHE A 166 -16.20 6.40 12.80
N TYR A 167 -15.57 5.23 12.80
CA TYR A 167 -15.61 4.26 13.89
C TYR A 167 -14.19 4.10 14.44
N PRO A 168 -13.88 4.69 15.61
CA PRO A 168 -12.60 4.46 16.27
C PRO A 168 -12.49 2.99 16.66
N LEU A 169 -11.29 2.41 16.55
CA LEU A 169 -11.04 1.05 17.04
C LEU A 169 -11.02 1.02 18.57
N THR A 170 -10.59 2.11 19.21
CA THR A 170 -10.70 2.27 20.67
C THR A 170 -12.18 2.25 21.07
N GLY A 171 -12.56 1.24 21.86
CA GLY A 171 -13.95 1.04 22.31
C GLY A 171 -14.84 0.26 21.35
N MET A 172 -14.33 -0.15 20.17
CA MET A 172 -15.06 -1.03 19.26
C MET A 172 -15.21 -2.43 19.87
N SER A 173 -16.41 -3.02 19.81
CA SER A 173 -16.63 -4.39 20.26
C SER A 173 -15.86 -5.39 19.38
N LYS A 174 -15.45 -6.52 19.94
CA LYS A 174 -14.71 -7.54 19.18
C LYS A 174 -15.57 -8.16 18.07
N GLU A 175 -16.87 -8.26 18.28
CA GLU A 175 -17.84 -8.74 17.29
C GLU A 175 -17.93 -7.76 16.12
N THR A 176 -17.99 -6.45 16.39
CA THR A 176 -18.01 -5.42 15.35
C THR A 176 -16.69 -5.40 14.58
N GLN A 177 -15.57 -5.47 15.30
CA GLN A 177 -14.23 -5.53 14.70
C GLN A 177 -14.10 -6.75 13.78
N GLN A 178 -14.53 -7.93 14.24
CA GLN A 178 -14.46 -9.17 13.46
C GLN A 178 -15.39 -9.12 12.25
N GLN A 179 -16.62 -8.62 12.38
CA GLN A 179 -17.54 -8.47 11.25
C GLN A 179 -16.96 -7.56 10.17
N LEU A 180 -16.33 -6.44 10.54
CA LEU A 180 -15.69 -5.56 9.56
C LEU A 180 -14.47 -6.22 8.89
N ILE A 181 -13.74 -7.09 9.59
CA ILE A 181 -12.65 -7.88 8.99
C ILE A 181 -13.22 -8.92 8.01
N ASP A 182 -14.28 -9.62 8.40
CA ASP A 182 -14.93 -10.66 7.60
C ASP A 182 -15.59 -10.08 6.33
N ASP A 183 -16.14 -8.88 6.43
CA ASP A 183 -16.67 -8.11 5.30
C ASP A 183 -15.56 -7.55 4.38
N HIS A 184 -14.27 -7.80 4.69
CA HIS A 184 -13.09 -7.24 4.01
C HIS A 184 -12.97 -5.70 4.09
N PHE A 185 -13.59 -5.08 5.10
CA PHE A 185 -13.59 -3.64 5.30
C PHE A 185 -12.52 -3.15 6.24
N LEU A 186 -12.18 -3.90 7.30
CA LEU A 186 -11.19 -3.49 8.29
C LEU A 186 -9.84 -4.18 8.08
N PHE A 187 -8.77 -3.46 8.37
CA PHE A 187 -7.41 -4.00 8.40
C PHE A 187 -7.24 -5.00 9.55
N LYS A 188 -6.34 -5.98 9.36
CA LYS A 188 -6.07 -7.00 10.37
C LYS A 188 -5.21 -6.43 11.49
N GLU A 189 -5.50 -6.84 12.71
CA GLU A 189 -4.64 -6.59 13.86
C GLU A 189 -3.44 -7.55 13.85
N GLY A 190 -2.26 -7.08 14.26
CA GLY A 190 -1.12 -7.96 14.54
C GLY A 190 -0.31 -8.42 13.32
N ASP A 191 -0.21 -7.62 12.26
CA ASP A 191 0.73 -7.89 11.18
C ASP A 191 2.19 -7.86 11.71
N ARG A 192 2.88 -9.01 11.63
CA ARG A 192 4.24 -9.16 12.19
C ARG A 192 5.30 -8.31 11.49
N PHE A 193 5.10 -7.96 10.21
CA PHE A 193 6.04 -7.10 9.48
C PHE A 193 5.92 -5.67 9.98
N LEU A 194 4.70 -5.18 10.19
CA LEU A 194 4.43 -3.87 10.79
C LEU A 194 4.85 -3.81 12.25
N GLN A 195 4.62 -4.87 13.03
CA GLN A 195 5.08 -4.97 14.42
C GLN A 195 6.61 -4.86 14.51
N ALA A 196 7.34 -5.63 13.70
CA ALA A 196 8.81 -5.59 13.67
C ALA A 196 9.37 -4.26 13.12
N ALA A 197 8.56 -3.49 12.38
CA ALA A 197 8.90 -2.14 11.95
C ALA A 197 8.56 -1.07 13.02
N ASN A 198 8.12 -1.44 14.23
CA ASN A 198 7.59 -0.54 15.26
C ASN A 198 6.39 0.31 14.80
N ALA A 199 5.64 -0.17 13.80
CA ALA A 199 4.54 0.57 13.19
C ALA A 199 3.19 0.43 13.95
N CYS A 200 3.11 -0.49 14.90
CA CYS A 200 1.91 -0.79 15.67
C CYS A 200 1.96 -0.28 17.12
N ARG A 201 2.85 0.68 17.43
CA ARG A 201 2.95 1.23 18.79
C ARG A 201 1.63 1.88 19.22
N PHE A 202 1.32 1.77 20.51
CA PHE A 202 0.11 2.32 21.16
C PHE A 202 -1.21 1.75 20.64
N TRP A 203 -1.22 0.60 19.95
CA TRP A 203 -2.46 0.02 19.42
C TRP A 203 -3.54 -0.22 20.50
N PRO A 204 -4.83 0.09 20.24
CA PRO A 204 -5.42 0.61 19.00
C PRO A 204 -5.56 2.15 18.98
N THR A 205 -4.87 2.89 19.85
CA THR A 205 -5.01 4.34 19.96
C THR A 205 -4.76 5.05 18.61
N GLY A 206 -5.67 5.96 18.25
CA GLY A 206 -5.62 6.73 17.00
C GLY A 206 -6.06 5.96 15.76
N ARG A 207 -6.40 4.66 15.87
CA ARG A 207 -6.79 3.84 14.72
C ARG A 207 -8.29 3.89 14.57
N GLY A 208 -8.74 3.96 13.34
CA GLY A 208 -10.16 3.97 13.03
C GLY A 208 -10.45 3.58 11.60
N ILE A 209 -11.73 3.38 11.34
CA ILE A 209 -12.25 3.16 10.01
C ILE A 209 -13.43 4.10 9.78
N TYR A 210 -13.40 4.82 8.67
CA TYR A 210 -14.57 5.48 8.13
C TYR A 210 -15.18 4.61 7.04
N HIS A 211 -16.51 4.58 6.96
CA HIS A 211 -17.18 4.13 5.75
C HIS A 211 -18.48 4.88 5.51
N ASN A 212 -18.85 5.03 4.23
CA ASN A 212 -20.16 5.53 3.86
C ASN A 212 -21.28 4.52 4.18
N GLU A 213 -22.53 4.94 4.08
CA GLU A 213 -23.71 4.12 4.39
C GLU A 213 -23.76 2.83 3.54
N ASN A 214 -23.38 2.94 2.26
CA ASN A 214 -23.38 1.82 1.32
C ASN A 214 -22.12 0.93 1.41
N LYS A 215 -21.17 1.26 2.29
CA LYS A 215 -19.85 0.60 2.41
C LYS A 215 -19.10 0.47 1.08
N THR A 216 -19.30 1.44 0.18
CA THR A 216 -18.62 1.54 -1.12
C THR A 216 -17.45 2.53 -1.13
N PHE A 217 -17.32 3.32 -0.06
CA PHE A 217 -16.20 4.21 0.20
C PHE A 217 -15.76 4.04 1.65
N LEU A 218 -14.45 3.80 1.85
CA LEU A 218 -13.86 3.57 3.16
C LEU A 218 -12.55 4.34 3.30
N VAL A 219 -12.21 4.70 4.54
CA VAL A 219 -10.89 5.26 4.88
C VAL A 219 -10.37 4.55 6.11
N TRP A 220 -9.20 3.92 6.01
CA TRP A 220 -8.46 3.46 7.17
C TRP A 220 -7.60 4.59 7.70
N CYS A 221 -7.64 4.79 9.01
CA CYS A 221 -6.85 5.80 9.72
C CYS A 221 -5.77 5.12 10.56
N ASN A 222 -4.51 5.53 10.37
CA ASN A 222 -3.35 5.14 11.16
C ASN A 222 -3.03 3.63 11.19
N GLU A 223 -3.20 2.94 10.07
CA GLU A 223 -2.73 1.55 9.92
C GLU A 223 -1.25 1.52 9.45
N GLU A 224 -0.95 1.07 8.23
CA GLU A 224 0.39 1.08 7.66
C GLU A 224 0.82 2.50 7.24
N ASP A 225 -0.13 3.24 6.65
CA ASP A 225 0.00 4.64 6.28
C ASP A 225 -1.00 5.47 7.12
N HIS A 226 -0.87 6.80 7.11
CA HIS A 226 -1.76 7.67 7.90
C HIS A 226 -3.21 7.55 7.40
N LEU A 227 -3.40 7.51 6.08
CA LEU A 227 -4.68 7.23 5.45
C LEU A 227 -4.52 6.18 4.36
N ARG A 228 -5.46 5.23 4.32
CA ARG A 228 -5.72 4.39 3.15
C ARG A 228 -7.14 4.63 2.68
N ILE A 229 -7.28 5.32 1.55
CA ILE A 229 -8.56 5.75 0.99
C ILE A 229 -8.99 4.73 -0.06
N ILE A 230 -10.21 4.22 0.06
CA ILE A 230 -10.66 3.02 -0.65
C ILE A 230 -12.04 3.30 -1.25
N SER A 231 -12.20 2.94 -2.52
CA SER A 231 -13.50 2.82 -3.18
C SER A 231 -13.66 1.39 -3.69
N MET A 232 -14.82 0.78 -3.46
CA MET A 232 -15.09 -0.59 -3.92
C MET A 232 -16.59 -0.86 -4.07
N GLN A 233 -16.93 -1.87 -4.87
CA GLN A 233 -18.29 -2.42 -4.98
C GLN A 233 -18.26 -3.78 -5.69
N MET A 234 -19.38 -4.49 -5.66
CA MET A 234 -19.59 -5.70 -6.48
C MET A 234 -19.66 -5.36 -7.98
N GLY A 235 -19.29 -6.33 -8.82
CA GLY A 235 -19.25 -6.19 -10.27
C GLY A 235 -18.02 -5.45 -10.81
N GLY A 236 -18.03 -5.20 -12.13
CA GLY A 236 -16.88 -4.71 -12.90
C GLY A 236 -16.87 -3.21 -13.23
N ASP A 237 -17.75 -2.39 -12.66
CA ASP A 237 -17.84 -0.95 -12.99
C ASP A 237 -16.69 -0.12 -12.38
N LEU A 238 -15.55 -0.18 -13.06
CA LEU A 238 -14.35 0.55 -12.65
C LEU A 238 -14.53 2.06 -12.75
N LYS A 239 -15.31 2.55 -13.71
CA LYS A 239 -15.57 3.99 -13.86
C LYS A 239 -16.23 4.55 -12.61
N GLN A 240 -17.29 3.91 -12.13
CA GLN A 240 -17.98 4.35 -10.92
C GLN A 240 -17.05 4.30 -9.70
N VAL A 241 -16.33 3.18 -9.52
CA VAL A 241 -15.39 3.00 -8.40
C VAL A 241 -14.31 4.07 -8.40
N TYR A 242 -13.68 4.31 -9.55
CA TYR A 242 -12.58 5.26 -9.68
C TYR A 242 -13.06 6.70 -9.54
N LYS A 243 -14.19 7.08 -10.16
CA LYS A 243 -14.78 8.42 -10.02
C LYS A 243 -15.11 8.76 -8.57
N ARG A 244 -15.65 7.80 -7.81
CA ARG A 244 -15.90 7.95 -6.38
C ARG A 244 -14.60 8.17 -5.58
N LEU A 245 -13.54 7.40 -5.88
CA LEU A 245 -12.23 7.57 -5.25
C LEU A 245 -11.65 8.97 -5.56
N VAL A 246 -11.63 9.37 -6.83
CA VAL A 246 -11.10 10.67 -7.28
C VAL A 246 -11.83 11.81 -6.59
N THR A 247 -13.17 11.73 -6.51
CA THR A 247 -13.99 12.73 -5.82
C THR A 247 -13.62 12.85 -4.36
N ALA A 248 -13.52 11.72 -3.66
CA ALA A 248 -13.18 11.70 -2.24
C ALA A 248 -11.76 12.21 -1.96
N VAL A 249 -10.76 11.75 -2.72
CA VAL A 249 -9.36 12.16 -2.52
C VAL A 249 -9.21 13.65 -2.75
N ASN A 250 -9.78 14.19 -3.85
CA ASN A 250 -9.72 15.62 -4.13
C ASN A 250 -10.42 16.48 -3.06
N ASP A 251 -11.45 15.96 -2.40
CA ASP A 251 -12.12 16.71 -1.32
C ASP A 251 -11.34 16.66 0.00
N ILE A 252 -10.81 15.49 0.36
CA ILE A 252 -9.95 15.31 1.55
C ILE A 252 -8.68 16.17 1.43
N GLU A 253 -8.05 16.21 0.24
CA GLU A 253 -6.83 16.98 -0.03
C GLU A 253 -6.99 18.49 0.19
N LYS A 254 -8.22 19.03 0.18
CA LYS A 254 -8.46 20.46 0.49
C LYS A 254 -8.29 20.78 1.97
N ARG A 255 -8.40 19.79 2.85
CA ARG A 255 -8.42 19.96 4.31
C ARG A 255 -7.21 19.30 4.99
N ILE A 256 -6.68 18.24 4.40
CA ILE A 256 -5.49 17.54 4.90
C ILE A 256 -4.38 17.66 3.86
N PRO A 257 -3.32 18.47 4.14
CA PRO A 257 -2.15 18.51 3.28
C PRO A 257 -1.40 17.17 3.38
N PHE A 258 -1.02 16.62 2.22
CA PHE A 258 -0.31 15.35 2.14
C PHE A 258 1.14 15.52 1.69
N SER A 259 2.00 14.69 2.25
CA SER A 259 3.42 14.63 1.95
C SER A 259 3.65 14.15 0.52
N HIS A 260 4.28 15.01 -0.28
CA HIS A 260 4.67 14.74 -1.66
C HIS A 260 6.15 15.09 -1.86
N ASN A 261 6.85 14.28 -2.64
CA ASN A 261 8.23 14.49 -3.02
C ASN A 261 8.36 14.60 -4.55
N ASP A 262 9.13 15.57 -5.03
CA ASP A 262 9.30 15.85 -6.46
C ASP A 262 9.79 14.65 -7.29
N ARG A 263 10.54 13.74 -6.67
CA ARG A 263 11.00 12.51 -7.31
C ARG A 263 10.06 11.35 -7.02
N LEU A 264 9.68 11.13 -5.76
CA LEU A 264 9.01 9.90 -5.33
C LEU A 264 7.48 9.95 -5.41
N GLY A 265 6.88 11.10 -5.74
CA GLY A 265 5.43 11.28 -5.71
C GLY A 265 4.91 11.36 -4.27
N PHE A 266 3.72 10.82 -4.02
CA PHE A 266 3.19 10.73 -2.66
C PHE A 266 4.03 9.78 -1.82
N LEU A 267 4.37 10.24 -0.61
CA LEU A 267 5.21 9.47 0.31
C LEU A 267 4.37 8.51 1.16
N THR A 268 4.86 7.29 1.27
CA THR A 268 4.25 6.19 2.04
C THR A 268 5.28 5.51 2.93
N PHE A 269 4.81 4.80 3.95
CA PHE A 269 5.66 4.12 4.92
C PHE A 269 6.53 3.02 4.27
N CYS A 270 5.92 2.24 3.37
CA CYS A 270 6.59 1.21 2.58
C CYS A 270 6.99 1.76 1.19
N PRO A 271 8.21 1.48 0.68
CA PRO A 271 8.64 1.94 -0.65
C PRO A 271 7.80 1.37 -1.80
N THR A 272 7.10 0.26 -1.57
CA THR A 272 6.25 -0.38 -2.58
C THR A 272 4.97 0.39 -2.91
N ASN A 273 4.58 1.32 -2.03
CA ASN A 273 3.37 2.11 -2.13
C ASN A 273 3.64 3.56 -2.59
N LEU A 274 4.87 3.93 -2.94
CA LEU A 274 5.23 5.26 -3.42
C LEU A 274 4.60 5.61 -4.79
N GLY A 275 4.73 6.89 -5.19
CA GLY A 275 4.26 7.40 -6.48
C GLY A 275 2.78 7.74 -6.44
N THR A 276 2.01 7.06 -7.28
CA THR A 276 0.54 7.19 -7.31
C THR A 276 -0.09 6.68 -6.02
N THR A 277 0.57 5.71 -5.36
CA THR A 277 0.04 4.86 -4.29
C THR A 277 -1.18 4.02 -4.70
N VAL A 278 -1.57 4.08 -5.98
CA VAL A 278 -2.81 3.50 -6.48
C VAL A 278 -2.64 2.00 -6.64
N ARG A 279 -3.59 1.25 -6.07
CA ARG A 279 -3.81 -0.15 -6.41
C ARG A 279 -5.27 -0.32 -6.81
N ALA A 280 -5.49 -0.47 -8.11
CA ALA A 280 -6.73 -0.92 -8.70
C ALA A 280 -6.71 -2.45 -8.83
N SER A 281 -7.78 -3.10 -8.42
CA SER A 281 -7.88 -4.55 -8.40
C SER A 281 -9.29 -5.03 -8.67
N VAL A 282 -9.41 -6.26 -9.18
CA VAL A 282 -10.66 -7.00 -9.26
C VAL A 282 -10.53 -8.34 -8.56
N HIS A 283 -11.61 -8.78 -7.92
CA HIS A 283 -11.83 -10.20 -7.65
C HIS A 283 -12.48 -10.81 -8.88
N ILE A 284 -11.84 -11.80 -9.49
CA ILE A 284 -12.26 -12.37 -10.78
C ILE A 284 -12.12 -13.89 -10.80
N LYS A 285 -13.03 -14.55 -11.51
CA LYS A 285 -12.97 -15.99 -11.80
C LYS A 285 -12.61 -16.19 -13.27
N LEU A 286 -11.53 -16.91 -13.52
CA LEU A 286 -11.05 -17.26 -14.87
C LEU A 286 -10.74 -18.77 -14.91
N PRO A 287 -11.75 -19.64 -14.79
CA PRO A 287 -11.54 -21.06 -14.51
C PRO A 287 -10.68 -21.79 -15.56
N LYS A 288 -10.76 -21.42 -16.85
CA LYS A 288 -9.95 -22.05 -17.91
C LYS A 288 -8.51 -21.58 -17.86
N LEU A 289 -8.28 -20.26 -17.75
CA LEU A 289 -6.94 -19.70 -17.70
C LEU A 289 -6.23 -20.03 -16.38
N ALA A 290 -6.97 -20.06 -15.27
CA ALA A 290 -6.46 -20.40 -13.94
C ALA A 290 -6.25 -21.92 -13.72
N ALA A 291 -6.68 -22.78 -14.66
CA ALA A 291 -6.37 -24.21 -14.63
C ALA A 291 -4.85 -24.46 -14.62
N ASP A 292 -4.08 -23.54 -15.20
CA ASP A 292 -2.64 -23.43 -15.02
C ASP A 292 -2.31 -22.04 -14.41
N LYS A 293 -2.07 -22.01 -13.10
CA LYS A 293 -1.74 -20.77 -12.37
C LYS A 293 -0.49 -20.08 -12.93
N ALA A 294 0.52 -20.85 -13.35
CA ALA A 294 1.74 -20.27 -13.93
C ALA A 294 1.41 -19.58 -15.26
N LYS A 295 0.48 -20.13 -16.03
CA LYS A 295 -0.01 -19.49 -17.26
C LYS A 295 -0.77 -18.21 -16.98
N LEU A 296 -1.67 -18.20 -15.99
CA LEU A 296 -2.38 -17.00 -15.56
C LEU A 296 -1.40 -15.89 -15.15
N GLU A 297 -0.38 -16.21 -14.35
CA GLU A 297 0.66 -15.27 -13.92
C GLU A 297 1.51 -14.76 -15.10
N GLU A 298 1.87 -15.63 -16.05
CA GLU A 298 2.61 -15.26 -17.27
C GLU A 298 1.81 -14.26 -18.11
N VAL A 299 0.52 -14.51 -18.33
CA VAL A 299 -0.35 -13.62 -19.12
C VAL A 299 -0.58 -12.30 -18.39
N ALA A 300 -0.92 -12.34 -17.10
CA ALA A 300 -1.11 -11.14 -16.28
C ALA A 300 0.13 -10.24 -16.28
N SER A 301 1.32 -10.83 -16.20
CA SER A 301 2.59 -10.08 -16.18
C SER A 301 2.85 -9.30 -17.48
N LYS A 302 2.36 -9.78 -18.64
CA LYS A 302 2.46 -9.06 -19.93
C LYS A 302 1.72 -7.73 -19.93
N TYR A 303 0.70 -7.60 -19.08
CA TYR A 303 -0.10 -6.39 -18.87
C TYR A 303 0.29 -5.66 -17.58
N HIS A 304 1.46 -5.95 -17.03
CA HIS A 304 1.95 -5.34 -15.79
C HIS A 304 1.01 -5.58 -14.57
N LEU A 305 0.29 -6.70 -14.58
CA LEU A 305 -0.58 -7.11 -13.48
C LEU A 305 0.11 -8.07 -12.53
N GLN A 306 -0.35 -8.09 -11.28
CA GLN A 306 0.02 -9.08 -10.26
C GLN A 306 -1.23 -9.87 -9.86
N VAL A 307 -1.06 -11.19 -9.74
CA VAL A 307 -2.07 -12.13 -9.25
C VAL A 307 -1.82 -12.43 -7.78
N ARG A 308 -2.88 -12.38 -6.96
CA ARG A 308 -2.90 -12.71 -5.53
C ARG A 308 -4.10 -13.60 -5.21
N GLY A 309 -4.08 -14.26 -4.05
CA GLY A 309 -5.25 -14.97 -3.54
C GLY A 309 -6.34 -14.04 -3.01
N THR A 310 -7.49 -14.60 -2.66
CA THR A 310 -8.73 -13.85 -2.39
C THR A 310 -8.63 -12.93 -1.17
N ARG A 311 -7.76 -13.25 -0.20
CA ARG A 311 -7.55 -12.46 1.03
C ARG A 311 -6.33 -11.55 0.97
N GLY A 312 -5.75 -11.36 -0.22
CA GLY A 312 -4.63 -10.47 -0.46
C GLY A 312 -3.28 -11.18 -0.61
N GLU A 313 -2.21 -10.47 -0.26
CA GLU A 313 -0.84 -10.94 -0.45
C GLU A 313 -0.57 -12.21 0.35
N HIS A 314 0.17 -13.15 -0.26
CA HIS A 314 0.57 -14.42 0.37
C HIS A 314 -0.60 -15.34 0.79
N THR A 315 -1.80 -15.13 0.24
CA THR A 315 -2.95 -16.02 0.45
C THR A 315 -3.27 -16.83 -0.80
N GLU A 316 -3.95 -17.96 -0.65
CA GLU A 316 -4.44 -18.77 -1.76
C GLU A 316 -5.79 -18.25 -2.31
N ALA A 317 -6.14 -18.69 -3.51
CA ALA A 317 -7.44 -18.42 -4.08
C ALA A 317 -8.52 -19.30 -3.41
N GLU A 318 -9.61 -18.67 -2.97
CA GLU A 318 -10.78 -19.32 -2.40
C GLU A 318 -11.88 -19.39 -3.47
N GLY A 319 -12.39 -20.59 -3.77
CA GLY A 319 -13.46 -20.77 -4.75
C GLY A 319 -13.10 -20.33 -6.18
N GLY A 320 -11.81 -20.39 -6.55
CA GLY A 320 -11.31 -19.98 -7.86
C GLY A 320 -11.31 -18.46 -8.09
N VAL A 321 -11.42 -17.67 -7.02
CA VAL A 321 -11.40 -16.19 -7.08
C VAL A 321 -9.98 -15.67 -6.86
N TYR A 322 -9.46 -14.94 -7.82
CA TYR A 322 -8.15 -14.29 -7.74
C TYR A 322 -8.30 -12.78 -7.56
N ASP A 323 -7.40 -12.18 -6.79
CA ASP A 323 -7.20 -10.73 -6.73
C ASP A 323 -6.14 -10.34 -7.77
N ILE A 324 -6.57 -9.71 -8.86
CA ILE A 324 -5.69 -9.27 -9.95
C ILE A 324 -5.65 -7.74 -9.96
N SER A 325 -4.44 -7.17 -9.96
CA SER A 325 -4.22 -5.72 -9.77
C SER A 325 -3.06 -5.18 -10.59
N ASN A 326 -3.00 -3.87 -10.82
CA ASN A 326 -1.80 -3.23 -11.36
C ASN A 326 -0.61 -3.44 -10.41
N LYS A 327 0.52 -3.89 -10.97
CA LYS A 327 1.76 -4.08 -10.21
C LYS A 327 2.48 -2.75 -10.00
N ARG A 328 2.57 -1.91 -11.05
CA ARG A 328 3.33 -0.65 -11.04
C ARG A 328 2.56 0.44 -10.30
N ARG A 329 3.29 1.26 -9.54
CA ARG A 329 2.75 2.44 -8.83
C ARG A 329 3.59 3.70 -9.00
N MET A 330 4.84 3.57 -9.45
CA MET A 330 5.77 4.65 -9.72
C MET A 330 6.12 4.76 -11.21
N GLY A 331 6.54 5.95 -11.65
CA GLY A 331 6.89 6.23 -13.05
C GLY A 331 5.71 6.39 -14.01
N LEU A 332 4.48 6.42 -13.52
CA LEU A 332 3.24 6.56 -14.29
C LEU A 332 2.20 7.36 -13.49
N THR A 333 1.20 7.92 -14.16
CA THR A 333 0.14 8.69 -13.48
C THR A 333 -0.88 7.77 -12.81
N GLU A 334 -1.74 8.32 -11.92
CA GLU A 334 -2.84 7.57 -11.33
C GLU A 334 -3.78 6.99 -12.39
N TYR A 335 -4.02 7.74 -13.47
CA TYR A 335 -4.82 7.27 -14.59
C TYR A 335 -4.15 6.09 -15.31
N ASP A 336 -2.86 6.21 -15.64
CA ASP A 336 -2.13 5.13 -16.31
C ASP A 336 -2.15 3.85 -15.48
N ALA A 337 -1.94 3.96 -14.16
CA ALA A 337 -1.97 2.82 -13.25
C ALA A 337 -3.32 2.09 -13.24
N VAL A 338 -4.43 2.83 -13.24
CA VAL A 338 -5.78 2.24 -13.35
C VAL A 338 -6.03 1.69 -14.75
N LYS A 339 -5.52 2.36 -15.79
CA LYS A 339 -5.66 1.93 -17.17
C LYS A 339 -4.94 0.61 -17.45
N GLU A 340 -3.78 0.36 -16.84
CA GLU A 340 -3.10 -0.94 -16.92
C GLU A 340 -4.00 -2.08 -16.42
N MET A 341 -4.63 -1.86 -15.26
CA MET A 341 -5.57 -2.83 -14.69
C MET A 341 -6.77 -3.02 -15.62
N TYR A 342 -7.37 -1.93 -16.08
CA TYR A 342 -8.53 -1.98 -16.98
C TYR A 342 -8.23 -2.78 -18.26
N ASP A 343 -7.15 -2.44 -18.97
CA ASP A 343 -6.80 -3.08 -20.24
C ASP A 343 -6.37 -4.54 -20.05
N GLY A 344 -5.57 -4.82 -19.03
CA GLY A 344 -5.12 -6.17 -18.75
C GLY A 344 -6.26 -7.11 -18.33
N ILE A 345 -7.21 -6.64 -17.51
CA ILE A 345 -8.39 -7.44 -17.16
C ILE A 345 -9.29 -7.70 -18.38
N ALA A 346 -9.50 -6.70 -19.23
CA ALA A 346 -10.27 -6.86 -20.46
C ALA A 346 -9.68 -7.95 -21.37
N GLU A 347 -8.35 -7.96 -21.54
CA GLU A 347 -7.67 -8.99 -22.34
C GLU A 347 -7.67 -10.37 -21.65
N LEU A 348 -7.56 -10.44 -20.32
CA LEU A 348 -7.69 -11.71 -19.58
C LEU A 348 -9.07 -12.34 -19.76
N ILE A 349 -10.15 -11.55 -19.68
CA ILE A 349 -11.52 -12.01 -19.91
C ILE A 349 -11.70 -12.51 -21.36
N LYS A 350 -11.13 -11.78 -22.33
CA LYS A 350 -11.16 -12.18 -23.74
C LYS A 350 -10.43 -13.50 -23.98
N ILE A 351 -9.28 -13.71 -23.35
CA ILE A 351 -8.54 -14.98 -23.42
C ILE A 351 -9.38 -16.11 -22.80
N GLU A 352 -9.94 -15.90 -21.61
CA GLU A 352 -10.81 -16.88 -20.93
C GLU A 352 -12.01 -17.29 -21.79
N LYS A 353 -12.62 -16.35 -22.54
CA LYS A 353 -13.73 -16.64 -23.47
C LYS A 353 -13.28 -17.45 -24.70
N SER A 354 -12.01 -17.38 -25.07
CA SER A 354 -11.46 -18.05 -26.25
C SER A 354 -10.91 -19.46 -26.01
N LEU A 355 -10.54 -19.75 -24.76
CA LEU A 355 -10.24 -21.11 -24.28
C LEU A 355 -11.54 -21.91 -24.15
#